data_AF-A0A1I7LY54-F1
#
_entry.id   AF-A0A1I7LY54-F1
#
_cell.length_a   1.000
_cell.length_b   1.000
_cell.length_c   1.000
_cell.angle_alpha   90.00
_cell.angle_beta   90.00
_cell.angle_gamma   90.00
#
_symmetry.space_group_name_H-M   'P 1'
#
loop_
_entity.id
_entity.type
_entity.pdbx_description
1 polymer ?
#
loop_
_entity_poly.entity_id
_entity_poly.type
_entity_poly.pdbx_seq_one_letter_code
_entity_poly.pdbx_strand_id
1 'polypeptide(L)' 'MDQDMREVLTRAWVDIPCTARFLGIGKNAAYRAVKAGEIPSVKIGGLIRVPTAPLREMAGLPAHEAAPKAAA' A
#
# COMPACT_ATOMS: atom_id res chain seq x y z
N MET A 1 -4.51 -14.96 -2.39
CA MET A 1 -3.44 -13.99 -2.06
C MET A 1 -3.11 -13.06 -3.24
N ASP A 2 -3.42 -13.47 -4.47
CA ASP A 2 -2.93 -12.88 -5.72
C ASP A 2 -3.59 -11.56 -6.14
N GLN A 3 -4.75 -11.24 -5.57
CA GLN A 3 -5.48 -10.02 -5.92
C GLN A 3 -4.99 -8.81 -5.14
N ASP A 4 -4.71 -8.96 -3.84
CA ASP A 4 -4.16 -7.90 -2.99
C ASP A 4 -2.77 -7.43 -3.47
N MET A 5 -1.91 -8.40 -3.83
CA MET A 5 -0.59 -8.09 -4.39
C MET A 5 -0.72 -7.30 -5.69
N ARG A 6 -1.66 -7.68 -6.57
CA ARG A 6 -1.95 -6.93 -7.80
C ARG A 6 -2.47 -5.52 -7.50
N GLU A 7 -3.32 -5.34 -6.50
CA GLU A 7 -3.84 -4.03 -6.14
C GLU A 7 -2.74 -3.08 -5.63
N VAL A 8 -1.82 -3.55 -4.78
CA VAL A 8 -0.69 -2.74 -4.31
C VAL A 8 0.25 -2.33 -5.45
N LEU A 9 0.45 -3.23 -6.42
CA LEU A 9 1.33 -2.98 -7.55
C LEU A 9 0.68 -2.08 -8.60
N THR A 10 -0.65 -2.13 -8.77
CA THR A 10 -1.36 -1.40 -9.85
C THR A 10 -2.01 -0.09 -9.39
N ARG A 11 -2.46 -0.01 -8.14
CA ARG A 11 -3.18 1.16 -7.60
C ARG A 11 -2.21 2.09 -6.87
N ALA A 12 -2.54 3.38 -6.88
CA ALA A 12 -1.79 4.40 -6.13
C ALA A 12 -2.07 4.35 -4.62
N TRP A 13 -3.24 3.82 -4.22
CA TRP A 13 -3.72 3.80 -2.85
C TRP A 13 -4.38 2.46 -2.52
N VAL A 14 -4.10 1.94 -1.34
CA VAL A 14 -4.72 0.72 -0.80
C VAL A 14 -5.25 0.96 0.61
N ASP A 15 -6.11 0.08 1.10
CA ASP A 15 -6.56 0.09 2.48
C ASP A 15 -5.60 -0.66 3.43
N ILE A 16 -5.81 -0.49 4.73
CA ILE A 16 -5.01 -1.13 5.78
C ILE A 16 -5.10 -2.66 5.73
N PRO A 17 -6.28 -3.30 5.61
CA PRO A 17 -6.37 -4.75 5.43
C PRO A 17 -5.55 -5.29 4.25
N CYS A 18 -5.57 -4.62 3.10
CA CYS A 18 -4.76 -4.96 1.94
C CYS A 18 -3.25 -4.87 2.27
N THR A 19 -2.84 -3.77 2.90
CA THR A 19 -1.46 -3.55 3.36
C THR A 19 -1.01 -4.62 4.36
N ALA A 20 -1.88 -5.00 5.30
CA ALA A 20 -1.59 -6.03 6.30
C ALA A 20 -1.31 -7.39 5.65
N ARG A 21 -2.12 -7.75 4.65
CA ARG A 21 -1.93 -8.98 3.86
C ARG A 21 -0.64 -8.94 3.05
N PHE A 22 -0.31 -7.80 2.45
CA PHE A 22 0.95 -7.61 1.71
C PHE A 22 2.17 -7.76 2.61
N LEU A 23 2.14 -7.16 3.81
CA LEU A 23 3.24 -7.24 4.78
C LEU A 23 3.27 -8.56 5.57
N GLY A 24 2.28 -9.45 5.40
CA GLY A 24 2.18 -10.70 6.16
C GLY A 24 1.87 -10.53 7.64
N ILE A 25 1.30 -9.39 8.05
CA ILE A 25 0.97 -9.07 9.45
C ILE A 25 -0.53 -9.15 9.72
N GLY A 26 -0.90 -9.38 10.98
CA GLY A 26 -2.30 -9.34 11.41
C GLY A 26 -2.92 -7.93 11.28
N LYS A 27 -4.24 -7.85 11.05
CA LYS A 27 -4.97 -6.56 10.91
C LYS A 27 -4.70 -5.59 12.06
N ASN A 28 -4.72 -6.08 13.30
CA ASN A 28 -4.47 -5.25 14.49
C ASN A 28 -3.03 -4.72 14.53
N ALA A 29 -2.05 -5.52 14.08
CA ALA A 29 -0.67 -5.09 13.98
C ALA A 29 -0.53 -3.97 12.93
N ALA A 30 -1.20 -4.10 11.78
CA ALA A 30 -1.21 -3.06 10.76
C ALA A 30 -1.82 -1.74 11.26
N TYR A 31 -2.96 -1.78 11.95
CA TYR A 31 -3.54 -0.57 12.56
C TYR A 31 -2.62 0.07 13.61
N ARG A 32 -1.91 -0.75 14.40
CA ARG A 32 -0.91 -0.23 15.36
C ARG A 32 0.27 0.41 14.66
N ALA A 33 0.83 -0.22 13.63
CA ALA A 33 1.94 0.29 12.86
C ALA A 33 1.58 1.60 12.12
N VAL A 34 0.35 1.70 11.60
CA VAL A 34 -0.22 2.94 11.06
C VAL A 34 -0.29 4.02 12.13
N LYS A 35 -0.77 3.69 13.34
CA LYS A 35 -0.85 4.64 14.47
C LYS A 35 0.53 5.05 14.99
N ALA A 36 1.50 4.16 14.92
CA ALA A 36 2.90 4.40 15.30
C ALA A 36 3.69 5.18 14.24
N GLY A 37 3.16 5.31 13.02
CA GLY A 37 3.84 5.98 11.90
C GLY A 37 4.87 5.09 11.19
N GLU A 38 4.94 3.80 11.51
CA GLU A 38 5.80 2.83 10.83
C GLU A 38 5.29 2.52 9.42
N ILE A 39 3.97 2.53 9.23
CA ILE A 39 3.33 2.39 7.91
C ILE A 39 2.89 3.79 7.45
N PRO A 40 3.38 4.27 6.29
CA PRO A 40 2.96 5.55 5.74
C PRO A 40 1.46 5.49 5.43
N SER A 41 0.69 6.43 5.96
CA SER A 41 -0.76 6.47 5.75
C SER A 41 -1.27 7.90 5.71
N VAL A 42 -2.35 8.10 4.96
CA VAL A 42 -3.06 9.37 4.85
C VAL A 42 -4.50 9.13 5.27
N LYS A 43 -4.96 9.90 6.24
CA LYS A 43 -6.36 9.92 6.65
C LYS A 43 -7.11 10.95 5.81
N ILE A 44 -8.08 10.50 5.03
CA ILE A 44 -8.93 11.33 4.18
C ILE A 44 -10.35 11.22 4.73
N GLY A 45 -10.77 12.23 5.49
CA GLY A 45 -12.03 12.21 6.22
C GLY A 45 -12.07 11.07 7.25
N GLY A 46 -13.02 10.14 7.08
CA GLY A 46 -13.17 8.95 7.94
C GLY A 46 -12.35 7.73 7.51
N LEU A 47 -11.67 7.78 6.37
CA LEU A 47 -10.97 6.64 5.77
C LEU A 47 -9.45 6.80 5.92
N ILE A 48 -8.76 5.69 6.21
CA ILE A 48 -7.29 5.63 6.19
C ILE A 48 -6.85 4.91 4.92
N ARG A 49 -5.98 5.55 4.14
CA ARG A 49 -5.41 5.04 2.90
C ARG A 49 -3.89 4.98 3.02
N VAL A 50 -3.31 3.91 2.50
CA VAL A 50 -1.86 3.71 2.45
C VAL A 50 -1.41 3.97 1.01
N PRO A 51 -0.54 4.96 0.77
CA PRO A 51 0.08 5.16 -0.54
C PRO A 51 1.01 4.01 -0.87
N THR A 52 0.91 3.49 -2.09
CA THR A 52 1.67 2.29 -2.51
C THR A 52 3.12 2.60 -2.88
N ALA A 53 3.45 3.84 -3.25
CA ALA A 53 4.82 4.25 -3.56
C ALA A 53 5.80 4.00 -2.38
N PRO A 54 5.60 4.59 -1.19
CA PRO A 54 6.51 4.35 -0.07
C PRO A 54 6.43 2.91 0.45
N LEU A 55 5.29 2.23 0.29
CA LEU A 55 5.16 0.81 0.62
C LEU A 55 6.04 -0.08 -0.27
N ARG A 56 6.18 0.25 -1.56
CA ARG A 56 7.09 -0.44 -2.49
C ARG A 56 8.55 -0.16 -2.17
N GLU A 57 8.88 1.09 -1.84
CA GLU A 57 10.24 1.46 -1.41
C GLU A 57 10.67 0.69 -0.16
N MET A 58 9.78 0.55 0.84
CA MET A 58 10.03 -0.26 2.05
C MET A 58 10.29 -1.74 1.72
N ALA A 59 9.67 -2.27 0.67
CA ALA A 59 9.84 -3.65 0.22
C ALA A 59 11.07 -3.85 -0.69
N GLY A 60 11.85 -2.79 -0.96
CA GLY A 60 12.95 -2.82 -1.92
C GLY A 60 12.50 -3.01 -3.37
N LEU A 61 11.23 -2.76 -3.65
CA LEU A 61 10.67 -2.82 -5.00
C LEU A 61 10.80 -1.44 -5.66
N PRO A 62 11.11 -1.38 -6.96
CA PRO A 62 11.06 -0.12 -7.68
C PRO A 62 9.65 0.48 -7.58
N ALA A 63 9.57 1.81 -7.57
CA ALA A 63 8.29 2.48 -7.76
C ALA A 63 7.60 1.87 -8.98
N HIS A 64 6.29 1.68 -8.92
CA HIS A 64 5.54 1.32 -10.12
C HIS A 64 5.69 2.49 -11.09
N GLU A 65 6.67 2.39 -11.97
CA GLU A 65 6.63 3.02 -13.28
C GLU A 65 5.36 2.49 -13.91
N ALA A 66 4.29 3.27 -13.76
CA ALA A 66 3.15 3.14 -14.64
C ALA A 66 3.74 3.21 -16.04
N ALA A 67 3.77 2.07 -16.73
CA ALA A 67 4.18 1.99 -18.12
C ALA A 67 3.53 3.18 -18.85
N PRO A 68 4.28 3.93 -19.66
CA PRO A 68 3.79 5.17 -20.25
C PRO A 68 2.54 4.84 -21.05
N LYS A 69 1.37 5.21 -20.51
CA LYS A 69 0.12 5.12 -21.25
C LYS A 69 0.10 6.29 -22.23
N ALA A 70 0.86 6.18 -23.32
CA ALA A 70 0.72 6.90 -24.59
C ALA A 70 1.95 6.62 -25.48
N ALA A 71 1.92 5.52 -26.23
CA ALA A 71 2.62 5.38 -27.51
C ALA A 71 1.91 4.28 -28.34
N ALA A 72 0.64 4.51 -28.68
CA ALA A 72 -0.10 3.90 -29.80
C ALA A 72 -1.47 4.58 -29.92
#